data_AF-A0A924LL54-F1
#
_entry.id   AF-A0A924LL54-F1
#
_cell.length_a   1.000
_cell.length_b   1.000
_cell.length_c   1.000
_cell.angle_alpha   90.00
_cell.angle_beta   90.00
_cell.angle_gamma   90.00
#
_symmetry.space_group_name_H-M   'P 1'
#
loop_
_entity.id
_entity.type
_entity.pdbx_description
1 polymer ?
#
loop_
_entity_poly.entity_id
_entity_poly.type
_entity_poly.pdbx_seq_one_letter_code
_entity_poly.pdbx_strand_id
1 'polypeptide(L)' 'MPRKYGSGPSILNEGDDAPELTDGFFSAATVRDGTRIVRRGRPKLSDPKRLVSIRFPADLLAQLRALGRDGKVW' A
#
# COMPACT_ATOMS: atom_id res chain seq x y z
N MET A 1 51.69 -4.56 7.95
CA MET A 1 50.26 -4.81 7.69
C MET A 1 49.72 -5.72 8.78
N PRO A 2 48.60 -5.40 9.44
CA PRO A 2 48.06 -6.29 10.47
C PRO A 2 47.51 -7.57 9.81
N ARG A 3 47.88 -8.73 10.35
CA ARG A 3 47.39 -10.04 9.88
C ARG A 3 45.92 -10.20 10.28
N LYS A 4 45.06 -10.51 9.31
CA LYS A 4 43.68 -10.95 9.59
C LYS A 4 43.73 -12.22 10.45
N TYR A 5 43.04 -12.22 11.57
CA TYR A 5 42.79 -13.44 12.32
C TYR A 5 41.91 -14.37 11.49
N GLY A 6 42.25 -15.66 11.46
CA GLY A 6 41.46 -16.67 10.73
C GLY A 6 40.03 -16.67 11.26
N SER A 7 39.05 -16.72 10.35
CA SER A 7 37.64 -16.81 10.73
C SER A 7 37.44 -17.98 11.69
N GLY A 8 36.73 -17.73 12.80
CA GLY A 8 36.34 -18.77 13.75
C GLY A 8 35.44 -19.82 13.08
N PRO A 9 35.20 -20.96 13.76
CA PRO A 9 34.34 -22.01 13.23
C PRO A 9 32.96 -21.45 12.89
N SER A 10 32.44 -21.85 11.73
CA SER A 10 31.12 -21.45 11.27
C SER A 10 30.06 -21.89 12.28
N ILE A 11 29.19 -20.96 12.69
CA ILE A 11 28.00 -21.30 13.49
C ILE A 11 26.88 -21.91 12.63
N LEU A 12 27.08 -21.98 11.32
CA LEU A 12 26.12 -22.57 10.39
C LEU A 12 26.23 -24.09 10.48
N ASN A 13 25.11 -24.74 10.80
CA ASN A 13 24.97 -26.18 10.71
C ASN A 13 25.14 -26.61 9.25
N GLU A 14 26.00 -27.59 8.97
CA GLU A 14 26.28 -28.08 7.61
C GLU A 14 25.07 -28.77 6.97
N GLY A 15 24.13 -29.27 7.78
CA GLY A 15 22.91 -29.96 7.33
C GLY A 15 21.70 -29.06 7.16
N ASP A 16 21.86 -27.93 6.44
CA ASP A 16 20.86 -26.90 6.09
C ASP A 16 19.41 -27.23 6.55
N ASP A 17 19.11 -26.87 7.79
CA ASP A 17 17.83 -27.12 8.48
C ASP A 17 16.81 -26.00 8.19
N ALA A 18 17.08 -25.15 7.19
CA ALA A 18 16.19 -24.08 6.80
C ALA A 18 15.02 -24.64 5.97
N PRO A 19 13.77 -24.22 6.23
CA PRO A 19 12.65 -24.62 5.41
C PRO A 19 12.78 -24.06 3.99
N GLU A 20 12.43 -24.87 3.01
CA GLU A 20 12.41 -24.47 1.61
C GLU A 20 11.43 -23.30 1.37
N LEU A 21 11.94 -22.22 0.77
CA LEU A 21 11.14 -21.03 0.43
C LEU A 21 10.35 -21.30 -0.86
N THR A 22 9.25 -22.04 -0.73
CA THR A 22 8.36 -22.39 -1.85
C THR A 22 7.54 -21.19 -2.34
N ASP A 23 7.01 -21.27 -3.56
CA ASP A 23 6.08 -20.24 -4.08
C ASP A 23 4.85 -20.03 -3.18
N GLY A 24 4.41 -21.07 -2.47
CA GLY A 24 3.35 -21.00 -1.47
C GLY A 24 3.71 -20.11 -0.28
N PHE A 25 4.97 -20.17 0.18
CA PHE A 25 5.50 -19.29 1.22
C PHE A 25 5.45 -17.82 0.78
N PHE A 26 5.86 -17.53 -0.45
CA PHE A 26 5.82 -16.17 -1.00
C PHE A 26 4.40 -15.67 -1.28
N SER A 27 3.48 -16.55 -1.67
CA SER A 27 2.07 -16.20 -1.92
C SER A 27 1.36 -15.73 -0.64
N ALA A 28 1.66 -16.35 0.51
CA ALA A 28 1.13 -15.95 1.81
C ALA A 28 1.85 -14.73 2.42
N ALA A 29 3.01 -14.34 1.88
CA ALA A 29 3.83 -13.28 2.44
C ALA A 29 3.23 -11.89 2.18
N THR A 30 3.37 -11.00 3.18
CA THR A 30 2.97 -9.59 3.04
C THR A 30 4.15 -8.76 2.54
N VAL A 31 4.00 -8.08 1.41
CA VAL A 31 5.03 -7.18 0.86
C VAL A 31 5.20 -5.97 1.78
N ARG A 32 6.43 -5.70 2.22
CA ARG A 32 6.77 -4.53 3.05
C ARG A 32 7.92 -3.74 2.44
N ASP A 33 7.86 -2.43 2.61
CA ASP A 33 8.94 -1.48 2.33
C ASP A 33 9.35 -0.83 3.66
N GLY A 34 10.48 -1.27 4.22
CA GLY A 34 10.89 -0.99 5.59
C GLY A 34 9.82 -1.42 6.61
N THR A 35 9.31 -0.45 7.38
CA THR A 35 8.24 -0.70 8.38
C THR A 35 6.82 -0.65 7.80
N ARG A 36 6.65 -0.27 6.53
CA ARG A 36 5.33 -0.04 5.91
C ARG A 36 4.85 -1.29 5.17
N ILE A 37 3.56 -1.63 5.33
CA ILE A 37 2.90 -2.67 4.54
C ILE A 37 2.53 -2.08 3.18
N VAL A 38 3.08 -2.64 2.11
CA VAL A 38 2.67 -2.30 0.74
C VAL A 38 1.46 -3.17 0.41
N ARG A 39 0.26 -2.62 0.62
CA ARG A 39 -0.98 -3.30 0.21
C ARG A 39 -1.06 -3.31 -1.31
N ARG A 40 -1.20 -4.49 -1.91
CA ARG A 40 -1.48 -4.65 -3.35
C ARG A 40 -2.87 -4.03 -3.64
N GLY A 41 -2.94 -2.96 -4.43
CA GLY A 41 -4.17 -2.23 -4.71
C GLY A 41 -3.96 -0.89 -5.41
N ARG A 42 -5.05 -0.15 -5.70
CA ARG A 42 -4.99 1.20 -6.30
C ARG A 42 -4.11 2.10 -5.41
N PRO A 43 -3.08 2.76 -5.97
CA PRO A 43 -2.24 3.68 -5.20
C PRO A 43 -3.10 4.76 -4.55
N LYS A 44 -2.75 5.13 -3.32
CA LYS A 44 -3.46 6.20 -2.60
C LYS A 44 -3.34 7.48 -3.42
N LEU A 45 -4.47 8.11 -3.74
CA LEU A 45 -4.47 9.41 -4.42
C LEU A 45 -3.71 10.44 -3.57
N SER A 46 -2.87 11.27 -4.22
CA SER A 46 -2.14 12.34 -3.54
C SER A 46 -3.09 13.35 -2.88
N ASP A 47 -4.20 13.67 -3.55
CA ASP A 47 -5.22 14.57 -3.03
C ASP A 47 -6.63 13.95 -3.23
N PRO A 48 -7.14 13.20 -2.25
CA PRO A 48 -8.46 12.61 -2.35
C PRO A 48 -9.56 13.66 -2.12
N LYS A 49 -10.70 13.49 -2.81
CA LYS A 49 -11.89 14.29 -2.54
C LYS A 49 -12.28 14.17 -1.07
N ARG A 50 -12.47 15.31 -0.41
CA ARG A 50 -12.95 15.39 0.97
C ARG A 50 -14.47 15.44 0.97
N LEU A 51 -15.09 14.60 1.78
CA LEU A 51 -16.53 14.71 2.04
C LEU A 51 -16.76 15.97 2.88
N VAL A 52 -17.61 16.87 2.39
CA VAL A 52 -18.02 18.07 3.13
C VAL A 52 -19.54 18.04 3.27
N SER A 53 -20.04 18.20 4.49
CA SER A 53 -21.47 18.28 4.77
C SER A 53 -21.86 19.76 4.94
N ILE A 54 -22.66 20.28 4.00
CA ILE A 54 -23.14 21.66 3.99
C ILE A 54 -24.65 21.64 3.76
N ARG A 55 -25.37 22.52 4.46
CA ARG A 55 -26.81 22.71 4.24
C ARG A 55 -27.03 23.73 3.14
N PHE A 56 -27.79 23.34 2.12
CA PHE A 56 -28.23 24.23 1.06
C PHE A 56 -29.72 24.56 1.22
N PRO A 57 -30.17 25.77 0.84
CA PRO A 57 -31.59 26.09 0.77
C PRO A 57 -32.27 25.26 -0.33
N ALA A 58 -33.57 24.99 -0.15
CA ALA A 58 -34.33 24.11 -1.03
C ALA A 58 -34.34 24.57 -2.50
N ASP A 59 -34.44 25.88 -2.73
CA ASP A 59 -34.50 26.46 -4.08
C ASP A 59 -33.18 26.26 -4.85
N LEU A 60 -32.05 26.34 -4.15
CA LEU A 60 -30.73 26.12 -4.74
C LEU A 60 -30.56 24.64 -5.09
N LEU A 61 -31.03 23.72 -4.25
CA LEU A 61 -31.04 22.29 -4.58
C LEU A 61 -31.90 21.98 -5.81
N ALA A 62 -33.05 22.65 -5.97
CA ALA A 62 -33.90 22.50 -7.15
C ALA A 62 -33.19 22.96 -8.43
N GLN A 63 -32.53 24.13 -8.39
CA GLN A 63 -31.75 24.65 -9.51
C GLN A 63 -30.56 23.74 -9.88
N LEU A 64 -29.81 23.25 -8.90
CA LEU A 64 -28.68 22.33 -9.13
C LEU A 64 -29.14 21.01 -9.77
N ARG A 65 -30.30 20.48 -9.35
CA ARG A 65 -30.88 19.26 -9.94
C ARG A 65 -31.35 19.49 -11.38
N ALA A 66 -31.90 20.66 -11.67
CA ALA A 66 -32.28 21.03 -13.04
C ALA A 66 -31.05 21.11 -13.95
N LEU A 67 -29.96 21.76 -13.49
CA LEU A 67 -28.71 21.86 -14.24
C LEU A 67 -28.11 20.49 -14.60
N GLY A 68 -28.18 19.52 -13.69
CA GLY A 68 -27.69 18.16 -13.92
C GLY A 68 -28.49 17.36 -14.96
N ARG A 69 -29.72 17.76 -15.26
CA ARG A 69 -30.62 17.04 -16.19
C ARG A 69 -30.29 17.32 -17.65
N ASP A 70 -29.72 18.50 -17.93
CA ASP A 70 -29.40 18.96 -19.29
C ASP A 70 -27.94 18.67 -19.70
N GLY A 71 -27.18 17.95 -18.86
CA GLY A 71 -25.86 17.41 -19.22
C GLY A 71 -24.76 18.43 -19.53
N LYS A 72 -25.00 19.73 -19.41
CA LYS A 72 -23.97 20.78 -19.57
C LYS A 72 -23.19 20.96 -18.28
N VAL A 73 -22.22 20.06 -18.10
CA VAL A 73 -21.10 20.27 -17.19
C VAL A 73 -20.08 21.11 -17.96
N TRP A 74 -19.75 22.29 -17.45
CA TRP A 74 -18.61 23.09 -17.94
C TRP A 74 -17.30 22.38 -17.61
#